data_AF-A0A382PRG7-F1
#
_entry.id   AF-A0A382PRG7-F1
#
_cell.length_a   1.000
_cell.length_b   1.000
_cell.length_c   1.000
_cell.angle_alpha   90.00
_cell.angle_beta   90.00
_cell.angle_gamma   90.00
#
_symmetry.space_group_name_H-M   'P 1'
#
loop_
_entity.id
_entity.type
_entity.pdbx_description
1 polymer ?
#
loop_
_entity_poly.entity_id
_entity_poly.type
_entity_poly.pdbx_seq_one_letter_code
_entity_poly.pdbx_strand_id
1 'polypeptide(L)'
;SPSAGQVTIDGKDLINMKSSEIEKFHREEVGFVWQQVSRNLFPYLTSLENVALPMLLSTSSDSERKNRSEHLLNMVGMGHRSDHIPDQLSGGEQQRVSIAVGMANDPSLILADEPTGELDDRTASEILDLFGKVNQESKTTIIIVTHDPDIAYKVGRVIVIKDGKTSSEILHRDLDSKISGEMDKTKPLEESLLIDSNGRVQLPRELLQTTGITDKVKAIAENASIRIQPSEEPPTK
;
A
#
# COMPACT_ATOMS: atom_id res chain seq x y z
N SER A 1 18.12 2.45 -10.06
CA SER A 1 18.51 1.35 -9.15
C SER A 1 18.86 1.93 -7.79
N PRO A 2 18.63 1.21 -6.68
CA PRO A 2 19.13 1.62 -5.36
C PRO A 2 20.67 1.69 -5.36
N SER A 3 21.25 2.54 -4.52
CA SER A 3 22.71 2.69 -4.42
C SER A 3 23.39 1.52 -3.70
N ALA A 4 22.67 0.82 -2.82
CA ALA A 4 23.12 -0.37 -2.09
C ALA A 4 21.91 -1.18 -1.60
N GLY A 5 22.16 -2.40 -1.10
CA GLY A 5 21.15 -3.29 -0.54
C GLY A 5 20.79 -4.44 -1.48
N GLN A 6 19.74 -5.19 -1.12
CA GLN A 6 19.19 -6.28 -1.92
C GLN A 6 17.67 -6.11 -2.00
N VAL A 7 17.09 -6.39 -3.17
CA VAL A 7 15.63 -6.42 -3.35
C VAL A 7 15.27 -7.77 -3.92
N THR A 8 14.49 -8.55 -3.16
CA THR A 8 14.02 -9.87 -3.60
C THR A 8 12.50 -9.91 -3.57
N ILE A 9 11.90 -10.50 -4.61
CA ILE A 9 10.47 -10.79 -4.69
C ILE A 9 10.32 -12.23 -5.17
N ASP A 10 9.60 -13.06 -4.41
CA ASP A 10 9.45 -14.50 -4.66
C ASP A 10 10.79 -15.22 -4.94
N GLY A 11 11.81 -14.86 -4.16
CA GLY A 11 13.17 -15.41 -4.27
C GLY A 11 13.98 -14.90 -5.46
N LYS A 12 13.42 -14.03 -6.30
CA LYS A 12 14.11 -13.43 -7.46
C LYS A 12 14.80 -12.12 -7.05
N ASP A 13 16.10 -12.02 -7.25
CA ASP A 13 16.89 -10.82 -6.96
C ASP A 13 16.78 -9.80 -8.10
N LEU A 14 16.08 -8.70 -7.86
CA LEU A 14 15.79 -7.68 -8.88
C LEU A 14 17.01 -6.83 -9.25
N ILE A 15 18.01 -6.71 -8.37
CA ILE A 15 19.18 -5.85 -8.62
C ILE A 15 20.09 -6.48 -9.67
N ASN A 16 20.15 -7.82 -9.68
CA ASN A 16 21.01 -8.59 -10.57
C ASN A 16 20.32 -9.06 -11.86
N MET A 17 19.03 -8.74 -12.04
CA MET A 17 18.30 -9.05 -13.26
C MET A 17 18.76 -8.19 -14.44
N LYS A 18 18.75 -8.80 -15.64
CA LYS A 18 18.85 -8.07 -16.91
C LYS A 18 17.57 -7.30 -17.19
N SER A 19 17.65 -6.23 -17.98
CA SER A 19 16.49 -5.41 -18.34
C SER A 19 15.31 -6.22 -18.91
N SER A 20 15.58 -7.24 -19.74
CA SER A 20 14.54 -8.12 -20.29
C SER A 20 13.83 -8.97 -19.23
N GLU A 21 14.54 -9.35 -18.17
CA GLU A 21 13.98 -10.12 -17.05
C GLU A 21 13.12 -9.21 -16.16
N ILE A 22 13.56 -7.97 -15.94
CA ILE A 22 12.79 -6.94 -15.22
C ILE A 22 11.49 -6.63 -15.98
N GLU A 23 11.54 -6.43 -17.29
CA GLU A 23 10.34 -6.16 -18.09
C GLU A 23 9.35 -7.32 -18.04
N LYS A 24 9.83 -8.57 -18.09
CA LYS A 24 8.98 -9.75 -17.93
C LYS A 24 8.38 -9.79 -16.52
N PHE A 25 9.20 -9.54 -15.50
CA PHE A 25 8.76 -9.49 -14.10
C PHE A 25 7.68 -8.43 -13.87
N HIS A 26 7.87 -7.20 -14.34
CA HIS A 26 6.84 -6.16 -14.24
C HIS A 26 5.54 -6.49 -14.99
N ARG A 27 5.63 -7.27 -16.07
CA ARG A 27 4.46 -7.62 -16.87
C ARG A 27 3.62 -8.72 -16.23
N GLU A 28 4.26 -9.69 -15.59
CA GLU A 28 3.65 -10.94 -15.13
C GLU A 28 3.39 -10.96 -13.61
N GLU A 29 4.21 -10.28 -12.82
CA GLU A 29 4.23 -10.47 -11.35
C GLU A 29 3.80 -9.21 -10.58
N VAL A 30 3.90 -8.02 -11.20
CA VAL A 30 3.68 -6.75 -10.50
C VAL A 30 2.56 -5.92 -11.15
N GLY A 31 1.52 -5.65 -10.37
CA GLY A 31 0.52 -4.64 -10.68
C GLY A 31 0.90 -3.28 -10.09
N PHE A 32 0.69 -2.21 -10.85
CA PHE A 32 0.89 -0.84 -10.36
C PHE A 32 -0.44 -0.10 -10.32
N VAL A 33 -0.70 0.62 -9.22
CA VAL A 33 -1.81 1.57 -9.09
C VAL A 33 -1.19 2.92 -8.72
N TRP A 34 -1.18 3.85 -9.66
CA TRP A 34 -0.55 5.15 -9.47
C TRP A 34 -1.51 6.14 -8.79
N GLN A 35 -0.95 7.13 -8.08
CA GLN A 35 -1.69 8.25 -7.51
C GLN A 35 -2.50 8.99 -8.59
N GLN A 36 -1.84 9.28 -9.71
CA GLN A 36 -2.49 9.85 -10.89
C GLN A 36 -3.12 8.74 -11.72
N VAL A 37 -4.44 8.61 -11.63
CA VAL A 37 -5.20 7.54 -12.28
C VAL A 37 -5.00 7.50 -13.80
N SER A 38 -4.76 8.65 -14.43
CA SER A 38 -4.45 8.79 -15.85
C SER A 38 -3.18 8.07 -16.29
N ARG A 39 -2.31 7.64 -15.36
CA ARG A 39 -1.15 6.78 -15.68
C ARG A 39 -1.52 5.32 -15.91
N ASN A 40 -2.63 4.88 -15.33
CA ASN A 40 -3.17 3.54 -15.52
C ASN A 40 -4.15 3.45 -16.70
N LEU A 41 -4.75 4.58 -17.09
CA LEU A 41 -5.85 4.61 -18.05
C LEU A 41 -5.49 5.39 -19.32
N PHE A 42 -5.76 4.77 -20.46
CA PHE A 42 -5.73 5.42 -21.76
C PHE A 42 -7.07 6.15 -21.98
N PRO A 43 -7.05 7.46 -22.28
CA PRO A 43 -8.24 8.31 -22.21
C PRO A 43 -9.28 8.02 -23.30
N TYR A 44 -8.87 7.41 -24.41
CA TYR A 44 -9.74 7.08 -25.54
C TYR A 44 -10.18 5.61 -25.57
N LEU A 45 -9.71 4.80 -24.61
CA LEU A 45 -10.12 3.41 -24.47
C LEU A 45 -11.25 3.31 -23.45
N THR A 46 -12.17 2.38 -23.69
CA THR A 46 -13.20 2.02 -22.72
C THR A 46 -12.58 1.36 -21.48
N SER A 47 -13.35 1.25 -20.40
CA SER A 47 -12.91 0.56 -19.18
C SER A 47 -12.54 -0.89 -19.47
N LEU A 48 -13.30 -1.58 -20.31
CA LEU A 48 -13.03 -2.96 -20.73
C LEU A 48 -11.71 -3.07 -21.50
N GLU A 49 -11.48 -2.16 -22.44
CA GLU A 49 -10.25 -2.12 -23.25
C GLU A 49 -9.03 -1.76 -22.41
N ASN A 50 -9.15 -0.82 -21.48
CA ASN A 50 -8.09 -0.47 -20.54
C ASN A 50 -7.65 -1.68 -19.71
N VAL A 51 -8.61 -2.43 -19.15
CA VAL A 51 -8.32 -3.65 -18.38
C VAL A 51 -7.74 -4.75 -19.28
N ALA A 52 -8.17 -4.84 -20.54
CA ALA A 52 -7.65 -5.83 -21.49
C ALA A 52 -6.22 -5.53 -21.98
N LEU A 53 -5.82 -4.26 -21.97
CA LEU A 53 -4.59 -3.78 -22.61
C LEU A 53 -3.31 -4.46 -22.08
N PRO A 54 -3.09 -4.60 -20.75
CA PRO A 54 -1.89 -5.26 -20.23
C PRO A 54 -1.79 -6.74 -20.66
N MET A 55 -2.93 -7.38 -20.89
CA MET A 55 -3.00 -8.79 -21.29
C MET A 55 -2.67 -9.01 -22.77
N LEU A 56 -2.61 -7.97 -23.63
CA LEU A 56 -2.25 -8.14 -25.05
C LEU A 56 -0.82 -8.65 -25.25
N LEU A 57 0.03 -8.43 -24.25
CA LEU A 57 1.42 -8.89 -24.25
C LEU A 57 1.56 -10.29 -23.63
N SER A 58 0.45 -10.89 -23.18
CA SER A 58 0.37 -12.28 -22.73
C SER A 58 -0.03 -13.20 -23.89
N THR A 59 0.07 -14.51 -23.68
CA THR A 59 -0.33 -15.54 -24.66
C THR A 59 -1.84 -15.80 -24.71
N SER A 60 -2.64 -15.07 -23.94
CA SER A 60 -4.09 -15.28 -23.81
C SER A 60 -4.83 -14.92 -25.09
N SER A 61 -5.86 -15.68 -25.45
CA SER A 61 -6.75 -15.39 -26.60
C SER A 61 -7.64 -14.18 -26.35
N ASP A 62 -8.19 -13.60 -27.42
CA ASP A 62 -9.10 -12.44 -27.33
C ASP A 62 -10.32 -12.72 -26.43
N SER A 63 -10.87 -13.93 -26.51
CA SER A 63 -12.00 -14.33 -25.67
C SER A 63 -11.61 -14.46 -24.20
N GLU A 64 -10.43 -14.99 -23.89
CA GLU A 64 -9.94 -15.10 -22.50
C GLU A 64 -9.70 -13.73 -21.91
N ARG A 65 -9.05 -12.82 -22.66
CA ARG A 65 -8.81 -11.45 -22.21
C ARG A 65 -10.12 -10.72 -21.95
N LYS A 66 -11.10 -10.83 -22.84
CA LYS A 66 -12.42 -10.22 -22.65
C LYS A 66 -13.11 -10.75 -21.39
N ASN A 67 -13.20 -12.07 -21.23
CA ASN A 67 -13.84 -12.68 -20.07
C ASN A 67 -13.15 -12.28 -18.76
N ARG A 68 -11.81 -12.21 -18.76
CA ARG A 68 -11.02 -11.76 -17.62
C ARG A 68 -11.27 -10.29 -17.30
N SER A 69 -11.27 -9.41 -18.30
CA SER A 69 -11.56 -7.98 -18.11
C SER A 69 -12.97 -7.75 -17.56
N GLU A 70 -13.98 -8.45 -18.07
CA GLU A 70 -15.34 -8.38 -17.54
C GLU A 70 -15.42 -8.86 -16.10
N HIS A 71 -14.73 -9.95 -15.77
CA HIS A 71 -14.66 -10.46 -14.40
C HIS A 71 -14.03 -9.42 -13.45
N LEU A 72 -12.88 -8.84 -13.83
CA LEU A 72 -12.19 -7.84 -13.02
C LEU A 72 -13.02 -6.57 -12.85
N LEU A 73 -13.68 -6.08 -13.91
CA LEU A 73 -14.58 -4.94 -13.81
C LEU A 73 -15.75 -5.23 -12.86
N ASN A 74 -16.34 -6.42 -12.91
CA ASN A 74 -17.38 -6.81 -11.96
C ASN A 74 -16.86 -6.88 -10.52
N MET A 75 -15.65 -7.41 -10.30
CA MET A 75 -15.02 -7.51 -8.99
C MET A 75 -14.86 -6.15 -8.32
N VAL A 76 -14.47 -5.13 -9.09
CA VAL A 76 -14.30 -3.73 -8.64
C VAL A 76 -15.59 -2.89 -8.72
N GLY A 77 -16.74 -3.50 -9.06
CA GLY A 77 -18.04 -2.82 -9.13
C GLY A 77 -18.29 -1.98 -10.39
N MET A 78 -17.42 -2.09 -11.39
CA MET A 78 -17.42 -1.29 -12.63
C MET A 78 -17.98 -2.04 -13.86
N GLY A 79 -18.56 -3.23 -13.69
CA GLY A 79 -19.12 -4.00 -14.82
C GLY A 79 -20.19 -3.23 -15.62
N HIS A 80 -21.01 -2.43 -14.94
CA HIS A 80 -22.05 -1.59 -15.56
C HIS A 80 -21.51 -0.38 -16.35
N ARG A 81 -20.20 -0.12 -16.27
CA ARG A 81 -19.49 0.96 -16.96
C ARG A 81 -18.40 0.44 -17.90
N SER A 82 -18.46 -0.83 -18.31
CA SER A 82 -17.47 -1.46 -19.19
C SER A 82 -17.13 -0.63 -20.43
N ASP A 83 -18.14 -0.01 -21.04
CA ASP A 83 -18.02 0.70 -22.30
C ASP A 83 -17.75 2.21 -22.14
N HIS A 84 -17.55 2.67 -20.90
CA HIS A 84 -17.26 4.08 -20.62
C HIS A 84 -15.77 4.36 -20.71
N ILE A 85 -15.43 5.50 -21.31
CA ILE A 85 -14.06 6.03 -21.32
C ILE A 85 -13.78 6.83 -20.03
N PRO A 86 -12.51 7.06 -19.63
CA PRO A 86 -12.15 7.73 -18.38
C PRO A 86 -12.86 9.07 -18.13
N ASP A 87 -13.00 9.91 -19.15
CA ASP A 87 -13.66 11.23 -19.03
C ASP A 87 -15.15 11.14 -18.64
N GLN A 88 -15.76 9.96 -18.77
CA GLN A 88 -17.16 9.70 -18.40
C GLN A 88 -17.29 9.10 -16.99
N LEU A 89 -16.18 8.88 -16.29
CA LEU A 89 -16.11 8.29 -14.95
C LEU A 89 -15.72 9.34 -13.91
N SER A 90 -16.29 9.25 -12.72
CA SER A 90 -15.81 9.99 -11.55
C SER A 90 -14.41 9.53 -11.12
N GLY A 91 -13.69 10.34 -10.35
CA GLY A 91 -12.33 9.99 -9.89
C GLY A 91 -12.27 8.65 -9.14
N GLY A 92 -13.26 8.36 -8.28
CA GLY A 92 -13.35 7.07 -7.60
C GLY A 92 -13.66 5.89 -8.53
N GLU A 93 -14.50 6.11 -9.56
CA GLU A 93 -14.75 5.10 -10.60
C GLU A 93 -13.50 4.83 -11.44
N GLN A 94 -12.77 5.88 -11.84
CA GLN A 94 -11.49 5.74 -12.53
C GLN A 94 -10.51 4.96 -11.67
N GLN A 95 -10.45 5.22 -10.36
CA GLN A 95 -9.56 4.50 -9.45
C GLN A 95 -9.91 3.01 -9.35
N ARG A 96 -11.20 2.66 -9.32
CA ARG A 96 -11.64 1.25 -9.37
C ARG A 96 -11.20 0.58 -10.68
N VAL A 97 -11.35 1.24 -11.82
CA VAL A 97 -10.87 0.72 -13.11
C VAL A 97 -9.34 0.58 -13.10
N SER A 98 -8.61 1.55 -12.55
CA SER A 98 -7.15 1.49 -12.40
C SER A 98 -6.68 0.28 -11.58
N ILE A 99 -7.39 -0.05 -10.50
CA ILE A 99 -7.14 -1.28 -9.72
C ILE A 99 -7.36 -2.52 -10.59
N ALA A 100 -8.46 -2.57 -11.35
CA ALA A 100 -8.70 -3.68 -12.27
C ALA A 100 -7.59 -3.82 -13.35
N VAL A 101 -7.08 -2.70 -13.87
CA VAL A 101 -5.91 -2.70 -14.78
C VAL A 101 -4.67 -3.27 -14.09
N GLY A 102 -4.40 -2.87 -12.85
CA GLY A 102 -3.30 -3.40 -12.04
C GLY A 102 -3.39 -4.91 -11.82
N MET A 103 -4.59 -5.48 -11.79
CA MET A 103 -4.86 -6.90 -11.58
C MET A 103 -4.94 -7.73 -12.88
N ALA A 104 -4.80 -7.10 -14.05
CA ALA A 104 -5.09 -7.72 -15.34
C ALA A 104 -4.34 -9.04 -15.56
N ASN A 105 -3.05 -9.08 -15.21
CA ASN A 105 -2.17 -10.24 -15.42
C ASN A 105 -2.00 -11.14 -14.18
N ASP A 106 -2.96 -11.14 -13.24
CA ASP A 106 -2.90 -11.95 -12.01
C ASP A 106 -1.59 -11.77 -11.21
N PRO A 107 -1.21 -10.52 -10.87
CA PRO A 107 0.07 -10.26 -10.21
C PRO A 107 0.13 -10.86 -8.81
N SER A 108 1.33 -11.32 -8.43
CA SER A 108 1.66 -11.74 -7.06
C SER A 108 1.80 -10.54 -6.11
N LEU A 109 2.14 -9.36 -6.65
CA LEU A 109 2.32 -8.11 -5.92
C LEU A 109 1.59 -6.93 -6.59
N ILE A 110 0.84 -6.16 -5.81
CA ILE A 110 0.34 -4.84 -6.21
C ILE A 110 1.06 -3.74 -5.42
N LEU A 111 1.60 -2.77 -6.14
CA LEU A 111 2.18 -1.55 -5.61
C LEU A 111 1.20 -0.40 -5.84
N ALA A 112 0.66 0.16 -4.76
CA ALA A 112 -0.29 1.25 -4.80
C ALA A 112 0.32 2.52 -4.19
N ASP A 113 0.54 3.54 -5.01
CA ASP A 113 1.13 4.81 -4.63
C ASP A 113 0.03 5.85 -4.39
N GLU A 114 -0.18 6.24 -3.13
CA GLU A 114 -1.25 7.14 -2.67
C GLU A 114 -2.62 6.89 -3.33
N PRO A 115 -3.16 5.66 -3.29
CA PRO A 115 -4.33 5.28 -4.09
C PRO A 115 -5.64 5.95 -3.65
N THR A 116 -5.62 6.72 -2.57
CA THR A 116 -6.78 7.42 -2.01
C THR A 116 -6.59 8.93 -1.89
N GLY A 117 -5.44 9.48 -2.30
CA GLY A 117 -5.05 10.86 -1.99
C GLY A 117 -5.96 11.94 -2.62
N GLU A 118 -6.61 11.65 -3.74
CA GLU A 118 -7.51 12.58 -4.45
C GLU A 118 -9.01 12.30 -4.19
N LEU A 119 -9.33 11.37 -3.28
CA LEU A 119 -10.70 10.91 -3.03
C LEU A 119 -11.25 11.46 -1.71
N ASP A 120 -12.58 11.61 -1.64
CA ASP A 120 -13.24 11.92 -0.36
C ASP A 120 -13.16 10.72 0.60
N ASP A 121 -13.26 10.97 1.90
CA ASP A 121 -13.08 9.96 2.96
C ASP A 121 -13.92 8.69 2.75
N ARG A 122 -15.16 8.83 2.27
CA ARG A 122 -16.05 7.69 2.03
C ARG A 122 -15.55 6.86 0.86
N THR A 123 -15.24 7.50 -0.27
CA THR A 123 -14.71 6.82 -1.45
C THR A 123 -13.34 6.20 -1.17
N ALA A 124 -12.46 6.89 -0.44
CA ALA A 124 -11.17 6.35 0.02
C ALA A 124 -11.36 5.07 0.84
N SER A 125 -12.36 5.05 1.74
CA SER A 125 -12.72 3.85 2.50
C SER A 125 -13.14 2.68 1.61
N GLU A 126 -14.02 2.93 0.64
CA GLU A 126 -14.47 1.92 -0.32
C GLU A 126 -13.30 1.34 -1.15
N ILE A 127 -12.31 2.16 -1.50
CA ILE A 127 -11.12 1.73 -2.24
C ILE A 127 -10.22 0.82 -1.38
N LEU A 128 -10.02 1.16 -0.11
CA LEU A 128 -9.26 0.30 0.80
C LEU A 128 -9.97 -1.04 1.00
N ASP A 129 -11.29 -1.05 1.19
CA ASP A 129 -12.08 -2.29 1.29
C ASP A 129 -11.94 -3.16 0.04
N LEU A 130 -11.90 -2.53 -1.13
CA LEU A 130 -11.64 -3.22 -2.38
C LEU A 130 -10.25 -3.89 -2.39
N PHE A 131 -9.20 -3.19 -1.96
CA PHE A 131 -7.88 -3.83 -1.81
C PHE A 131 -7.91 -5.01 -0.84
N GLY A 132 -8.67 -4.93 0.25
CA GLY A 132 -8.83 -6.04 1.18
C GLY A 132 -9.47 -7.26 0.55
N LYS A 133 -10.54 -7.03 -0.23
CA LYS A 133 -11.20 -8.07 -1.01
C LYS A 133 -10.26 -8.71 -2.02
N VAL A 134 -9.49 -7.89 -2.75
CA VAL A 134 -8.49 -8.35 -3.73
C VAL A 134 -7.42 -9.21 -3.06
N ASN A 135 -6.88 -8.78 -1.93
CA ASN A 135 -5.88 -9.55 -1.18
C ASN A 135 -6.44 -10.91 -0.75
N GLN A 136 -7.69 -10.96 -0.27
CA GLN A 136 -8.30 -12.19 0.23
C GLN A 136 -8.67 -13.18 -0.88
N GLU A 137 -9.29 -12.69 -1.96
CA GLU A 137 -9.76 -13.50 -3.09
C GLU A 137 -8.62 -13.95 -4.00
N SER A 138 -7.70 -13.05 -4.34
CA SER A 138 -6.63 -13.32 -5.31
C SER A 138 -5.31 -13.77 -4.68
N LYS A 139 -5.20 -13.73 -3.34
CA LYS A 139 -3.94 -14.00 -2.60
C LYS A 139 -2.75 -13.12 -3.02
N THR A 140 -3.05 -11.96 -3.60
CA THR A 140 -2.06 -10.98 -4.03
C THR A 140 -1.55 -10.17 -2.85
N THR A 141 -0.23 -10.02 -2.72
CA THR A 141 0.38 -9.11 -1.75
C THR A 141 0.15 -7.67 -2.18
N ILE A 142 -0.27 -6.78 -1.27
CA ILE A 142 -0.53 -5.38 -1.60
C ILE A 142 0.33 -4.50 -0.69
N ILE A 143 1.12 -3.62 -1.31
CA ILE A 143 1.90 -2.59 -0.61
C ILE A 143 1.29 -1.25 -0.98
N ILE A 144 0.82 -0.52 0.03
CA ILE A 144 0.24 0.81 -0.12
C ILE A 144 1.21 1.82 0.49
N VAL A 145 1.54 2.86 -0.28
CA VAL A 145 2.24 4.04 0.21
C VAL A 145 1.21 5.15 0.40
N THR A 146 1.19 5.79 1.58
CA THR A 146 0.28 6.90 1.88
C THR A 146 0.85 7.79 2.96
N HIS A 147 0.41 9.04 2.98
CA HIS A 147 0.62 9.98 4.09
C HIS A 147 -0.56 10.00 5.07
N ASP A 148 -1.65 9.28 4.79
CA ASP A 148 -2.82 9.19 5.66
C ASP A 148 -2.54 8.25 6.86
N PRO A 149 -2.42 8.77 8.10
CA PRO A 149 -2.16 7.94 9.28
C PRO A 149 -3.35 7.03 9.62
N ASP A 150 -4.56 7.38 9.18
CA ASP A 150 -5.77 6.64 9.49
C ASP A 150 -5.81 5.28 8.74
N ILE A 151 -4.91 5.05 7.77
CA ILE A 151 -4.73 3.74 7.13
C ILE A 151 -4.36 2.64 8.13
N ALA A 152 -3.72 2.97 9.25
CA ALA A 152 -3.29 2.01 10.27
C ALA A 152 -4.45 1.24 10.91
N TYR A 153 -5.67 1.78 10.86
CA TYR A 153 -6.87 1.11 11.35
C TYR A 153 -7.50 0.17 10.32
N LYS A 154 -7.02 0.19 9.07
CA LYS A 154 -7.62 -0.52 7.94
C LYS A 154 -6.73 -1.62 7.37
N VAL A 155 -5.45 -1.66 7.73
CA VAL A 155 -4.49 -2.66 7.22
C VAL A 155 -3.86 -3.46 8.35
N GLY A 156 -3.45 -4.69 8.04
CA GLY A 156 -2.85 -5.59 9.05
C GLY A 156 -1.47 -5.17 9.54
N ARG A 157 -0.72 -4.39 8.74
CA ARG A 157 0.66 -3.97 9.04
C ARG A 157 0.94 -2.60 8.44
N VAL A 158 1.52 -1.71 9.24
CA VAL A 158 2.03 -0.41 8.80
C VAL A 158 3.48 -0.26 9.20
N ILE A 159 4.29 0.23 8.28
CA ILE A 159 5.68 0.63 8.53
C ILE A 159 5.76 2.14 8.35
N VAL A 160 6.11 2.85 9.41
CA VAL A 160 6.30 4.30 9.37
C VAL A 160 7.71 4.60 8.91
N ILE A 161 7.84 5.38 7.84
CA ILE A 161 9.14 5.84 7.32
C ILE A 161 9.32 7.32 7.65
N LYS A 162 10.48 7.68 8.18
CA LYS A 162 10.85 9.06 8.52
C LYS A 162 12.32 9.30 8.20
N ASP A 163 12.61 10.42 7.55
CA ASP A 163 13.98 10.81 7.14
C ASP A 163 14.73 9.67 6.39
N GLY A 164 14.00 8.91 5.57
CA GLY A 164 14.52 7.78 4.80
C GLY A 164 14.81 6.51 5.62
N LYS A 165 14.32 6.42 6.85
CA LYS A 165 14.49 5.26 7.76
C LYS A 165 13.16 4.77 8.29
N THR A 166 13.07 3.48 8.60
CA THR A 166 11.92 2.91 9.31
C THR A 166 11.95 3.39 10.78
N SER A 167 10.86 3.99 11.24
CA SER A 167 10.75 4.57 12.58
C SER A 167 9.96 3.66 13.53
N SER A 168 8.76 3.24 13.11
CA SER A 168 7.90 2.36 13.89
C SER A 168 7.15 1.38 13.00
N GLU A 169 6.68 0.32 13.62
CA GLU A 169 5.83 -0.70 13.01
C GLU A 169 4.56 -0.83 13.84
N ILE A 170 3.42 -0.76 13.18
CA ILE A 170 2.12 -0.97 13.79
C ILE A 170 1.56 -2.27 13.23
N LEU A 171 1.23 -3.21 14.12
CA LEU A 171 0.59 -4.46 13.75
C LEU A 171 -0.82 -4.48 14.30
N HIS A 172 -1.77 -4.87 13.44
CA HIS A 172 -3.11 -5.20 13.90
C HIS A 172 -3.10 -6.65 14.40
N ARG A 173 -3.49 -6.87 15.67
CA ARG A 173 -3.38 -8.19 16.30
C ARG A 173 -4.30 -9.25 15.67
N ASP A 174 -5.42 -8.81 15.10
CA ASP A 174 -6.26 -9.63 14.25
C ASP A 174 -5.77 -9.50 12.80
N LEU A 175 -4.93 -10.42 12.35
CA LEU A 175 -4.64 -10.55 10.89
C LEU A 175 -5.90 -10.94 10.10
N ASP A 176 -6.92 -11.47 10.79
CA ASP A 176 -8.27 -11.74 10.25
C ASP A 176 -9.19 -10.51 10.27
N SER A 177 -8.76 -9.38 10.86
CA SER A 177 -9.55 -8.15 10.79
C SER A 177 -9.44 -7.57 9.39
N LYS A 178 -10.55 -7.76 8.67
CA LYS A 178 -10.94 -7.17 7.41
C LYS A 178 -10.31 -5.78 7.21
N ILE A 179 -9.85 -5.50 6.00
CA ILE A 179 -9.93 -4.12 5.52
C ILE A 179 -11.43 -3.83 5.45
N SER A 180 -11.92 -3.10 6.45
CA SER A 180 -13.30 -2.69 6.56
C SER A 180 -13.36 -1.18 6.68
N GLY A 181 -14.26 -0.57 5.93
CA GLY A 181 -14.32 0.88 5.77
C GLY A 181 -14.75 1.62 7.03
N GLU A 182 -15.18 0.92 8.08
CA GLU A 182 -15.43 1.50 9.38
C GLU A 182 -14.12 1.55 10.19
N MET A 183 -13.66 2.79 10.42
CA MET A 183 -12.56 3.08 11.32
C MET A 183 -12.98 2.83 12.77
N ASP A 184 -12.68 1.64 13.28
CA ASP A 184 -12.83 1.39 14.71
C ASP A 184 -11.57 1.83 15.47
N LYS A 185 -11.50 3.14 15.77
CA LYS A 185 -10.45 3.72 16.61
C LYS A 185 -10.47 3.20 18.06
N THR A 186 -11.46 2.37 18.45
CA THR A 186 -11.52 1.76 19.78
C THR A 186 -10.70 0.47 19.89
N LYS A 187 -10.30 -0.13 18.75
CA LYS A 187 -9.41 -1.29 18.75
C LYS A 187 -7.99 -0.90 19.15
N PRO A 188 -7.35 -1.62 20.08
CA PRO A 188 -5.98 -1.35 20.46
C PRO A 188 -5.02 -1.73 19.32
N LEU A 189 -4.25 -0.75 18.84
CA LEU A 189 -3.11 -0.97 17.96
C LEU A 189 -1.89 -1.34 18.82
N GLU A 190 -1.17 -2.40 18.47
CA GLU A 190 0.14 -2.68 19.06
C GLU A 190 1.20 -1.95 18.23
N GLU A 191 1.66 -0.80 18.74
CA GLU A 191 2.78 -0.06 18.15
C GLU A 191 4.10 -0.57 18.74
N SER A 192 5.01 -0.98 17.88
CA SER A 192 6.39 -1.34 18.22
C SER A 192 7.35 -0.35 17.56
N LEU A 193 8.34 0.10 18.32
CA LEU A 193 9.44 0.89 17.77
C LEU A 193 10.48 -0.04 17.17
N LEU A 194 10.93 0.26 15.95
CA LEU A 194 11.93 -0.53 15.26
C LEU A 194 13.34 -0.10 15.70
N ILE A 195 14.22 -1.09 15.86
CA ILE A 195 15.64 -0.88 16.15
C ILE A 195 16.43 -1.11 14.85
N ASP A 196 17.17 -0.09 14.39
CA ASP A 196 18.03 -0.25 13.21
C ASP A 196 19.26 -1.13 13.50
N SER A 197 20.02 -1.49 12.46
CA SER A 197 21.23 -2.33 12.61
C SER A 197 22.33 -1.71 13.48
N ASN A 198 22.25 -0.40 13.77
CA ASN A 198 23.17 0.31 14.65
C ASN A 198 22.60 0.48 16.07
N GLY A 199 21.48 -0.18 16.38
CA GLY A 199 20.83 -0.11 17.69
C GLY A 199 20.04 1.18 17.94
N ARG A 200 19.74 1.97 16.90
CA ARG A 200 19.03 3.25 17.06
C ARG A 200 17.53 3.03 17.03
N VAL A 201 16.83 3.74 17.90
CA VAL A 201 15.36 3.84 17.95
C VAL A 201 14.96 5.28 17.65
N GLN A 202 14.05 5.49 16.71
CA GLN A 202 13.48 6.80 16.44
C GLN A 202 12.15 6.95 17.16
N LEU A 203 12.11 7.81 18.18
CA LEU A 203 10.89 8.07 18.95
C LEU A 203 9.90 8.93 18.13
N PRO A 204 8.62 8.54 18.04
CA PRO A 204 7.53 9.35 17.49
C PRO A 204 7.44 10.73 18.15
N ARG A 205 6.98 11.73 17.40
CA ARG A 205 6.86 13.11 17.91
C ARG A 205 5.82 13.20 19.02
N GLU A 206 4.73 12.42 18.96
CA GLU A 206 3.74 12.40 20.03
C GLU A 206 4.36 11.93 21.36
N LEU A 207 5.21 10.89 21.34
CA LEU A 207 5.91 10.42 22.54
C LEU A 207 6.87 11.47 23.09
N LEU A 208 7.62 12.15 22.23
CA LEU A 208 8.51 13.23 22.65
C LEU A 208 7.73 14.39 23.31
N GLN A 209 6.60 14.80 22.72
CA GLN A 209 5.76 15.89 23.24
C GLN A 209 5.11 15.54 24.57
N THR A 210 4.55 14.34 24.69
CA THR A 210 3.85 13.90 25.91
C THR A 210 4.79 13.65 27.09
N THR A 211 6.04 13.24 26.83
CA THR A 211 7.06 12.99 27.85
C THR A 211 7.94 14.20 28.16
N GLY A 212 7.78 15.30 27.40
CA GLY A 212 8.62 16.50 27.55
C GLY A 212 10.08 16.29 27.14
N ILE A 213 10.37 15.25 26.34
CA ILE A 213 11.72 14.98 25.87
C ILE A 213 12.08 15.94 24.73
N THR A 214 13.23 16.61 24.87
CA THR A 214 13.81 17.49 23.84
C THR A 214 14.96 16.80 23.11
N ASP A 215 16.19 17.29 23.30
CA ASP A 215 17.42 16.97 22.58
C ASP A 215 18.29 15.93 23.30
N LYS A 216 18.08 15.72 24.61
CA LYS A 216 18.86 14.76 25.40
C LYS A 216 17.97 13.87 26.27
N VAL A 217 18.23 12.56 26.21
CA VAL A 217 17.59 11.55 27.06
C VAL A 217 18.63 10.78 27.87
N LYS A 218 18.21 10.31 29.04
CA LYS A 218 18.91 9.26 29.79
C LYS A 218 18.26 7.92 29.45
N ALA A 219 19.07 6.96 29.04
CA ALA A 219 18.67 5.56 28.88
C ALA A 219 19.17 4.78 30.10
N ILE A 220 18.26 4.21 30.88
CA ILE A 220 18.57 3.42 32.07
C ILE A 220 18.17 1.98 31.79
N ALA A 221 19.15 1.07 31.87
CA ALA A 221 18.88 -0.36 31.80
C ALA A 221 18.42 -0.85 33.17
N GLU A 222 17.19 -1.38 33.26
CA GLU A 222 16.62 -1.97 34.47
C GLU A 222 16.08 -3.36 34.13
N ASN A 223 16.68 -4.40 34.72
CA ASN A 223 16.35 -5.80 34.45
C ASN A 223 16.44 -6.12 32.94
N ALA A 224 15.34 -6.57 32.33
CA ALA A 224 15.19 -6.87 30.91
C ALA A 224 14.53 -5.72 30.11
N SER A 225 14.60 -4.48 30.62
CA SER A 225 13.98 -3.30 29.99
C SER A 225 14.94 -2.11 29.93
N ILE A 226 14.73 -1.23 28.95
CA ILE A 226 15.39 0.07 28.85
C ILE A 226 14.33 1.15 29.09
N ARG A 227 14.53 1.98 30.12
CA ARG A 227 13.71 3.16 30.37
C ARG A 227 14.38 4.38 29.75
N ILE A 228 13.66 5.10 28.90
CA ILE A 228 14.10 6.39 28.34
C ILE A 228 13.37 7.51 29.07
N GLN A 229 14.11 8.51 29.56
CA GLN A 229 13.55 9.67 30.26
C GLN A 229 14.31 10.97 29.90
N PRO A 230 13.71 12.16 30.08
CA PRO A 230 14.40 13.42 29.89
C PRO A 230 15.71 13.51 30.70
N SER A 231 16.75 14.12 30.11
CA SER A 231 18.04 14.31 30.81
C SER A 231 17.99 15.39 31.90
N GLU A 232 17.10 16.38 31.74
CA GLU A 232 16.86 17.51 32.65
C GLU A 232 15.40 17.45 33.14
N GLU A 233 15.15 17.80 34.40
CA GLU A 233 13.78 17.92 34.92
C GLU A 233 13.05 19.04 34.17
N PRO A 234 11.77 18.86 33.78
CA PRO A 234 11.00 19.94 33.18
C PRO A 234 11.00 21.13 34.15
N PRO A 235 11.16 22.36 33.67
CA PRO A 235 11.17 23.53 34.55
C PRO A 235 9.86 23.53 35.36
N THR A 236 9.98 23.46 36.68
CA THR A 236 8.86 23.62 37.60
C THR A 236 8.17 24.94 37.28
N LYS A 237 6.89 24.86 36.90
CA LYS A 237 6.00 26.01 36.75
C LYS A 237 5.84 26.76 38.07
#